data_AF-A0AAU5ETH2-F1
#
_entry.id   AF-A0AAU5ETH2-F1
#
_cell.length_a   1.000
_cell.length_b   1.000
_cell.length_c   1.000
_cell.angle_alpha   90.00
_cell.angle_beta   90.00
_cell.angle_gamma   90.00
#
_symmetry.space_group_name_H-M   'P 1'
#
loop_
_entity.id
_entity.type
_entity.pdbx_description
1 polymer ?
#
loop_
_entity_poly.entity_id
_entity_poly.type
_entity_poly.pdbx_seq_one_letter_code
_entity_poly.pdbx_strand_id
1 'polypeptide(L)'
;MAWRSEEFGESHEGIVGAVLADGSEPKPVYLEVGGGSCGFETREWWAYNGWLGRPKATGRRASCACGWRGESHPIDWEQVDDHDLDDLDTSDAYDDWWEHIHAVERRTIPLPEELSALLEQLEESLDALAETAPVAALKAVALLERMAGRVGKEAAYGVRADDVSGEALGKALGLSVDSAQERLDRHLHTSH
;
A
#
# COMPACT_ATOMS: atom_id res chain seq x y z
N MET A 1 4.68 8.18 -9.07
CA MET A 1 3.98 6.88 -9.04
C MET A 1 3.93 6.38 -7.61
N ALA A 2 2.77 5.87 -7.17
CA ALA A 2 2.61 5.34 -5.82
C ALA A 2 2.95 3.83 -5.76
N TRP A 3 3.50 3.38 -4.64
CA TRP A 3 3.83 1.98 -4.35
C TRP A 3 2.79 1.38 -3.41
N ARG A 4 2.43 0.12 -3.62
CA ARG A 4 1.47 -0.62 -2.80
C ARG A 4 1.97 -2.05 -2.63
N SER A 5 1.79 -2.64 -1.45
CA SER A 5 1.93 -4.09 -1.28
C SER A 5 0.57 -4.75 -1.51
N GLU A 6 0.57 -6.03 -1.87
CA GLU A 6 -0.66 -6.78 -2.11
C GLU A 6 -1.45 -6.97 -0.81
N GLU A 7 -0.76 -7.15 0.32
CA GLU A 7 -1.32 -7.46 1.63
C GLU A 7 -2.01 -6.26 2.29
N PHE A 8 -1.41 -5.08 2.16
CA PHE A 8 -1.82 -3.88 2.90
C PHE A 8 -2.41 -2.78 2.02
N GLY A 9 -2.19 -2.85 0.70
CA GLY A 9 -2.79 -1.95 -0.29
C GLY A 9 -2.66 -0.48 0.07
N GLU A 10 -3.78 0.25 0.05
CA GLU A 10 -3.83 1.70 0.29
C GLU A 10 -3.52 2.11 1.73
N SER A 11 -3.64 1.20 2.71
CA SER A 11 -3.28 1.51 4.10
C SER A 11 -1.81 1.85 4.27
N HIS A 12 -0.97 1.31 3.38
CA HIS A 12 0.47 1.54 3.38
C HIS A 12 1.00 2.05 2.05
N GLU A 13 0.15 2.72 1.24
CA GLU A 13 0.58 3.33 -0.01
C GLU A 13 1.80 4.24 0.21
N GLY A 14 2.86 4.00 -0.55
CA GLY A 14 4.12 4.74 -0.51
C GLY A 14 4.23 5.70 -1.67
N ILE A 15 4.88 6.84 -1.44
CA ILE A 15 5.33 7.76 -2.50
C ILE A 15 6.75 8.24 -2.21
N VAL A 16 7.42 8.77 -3.23
CA VAL A 16 8.65 9.54 -3.06
C VAL A 16 8.29 11.00 -2.79
N GLY A 17 8.19 11.38 -1.51
CA GLY A 17 7.80 12.72 -1.08
C GLY A 17 8.94 13.75 -1.15
N ALA A 18 8.59 15.02 -1.40
CA ALA A 18 9.53 16.15 -1.31
C ALA A 18 9.95 16.47 0.13
N VAL A 19 11.22 16.87 0.27
CA VAL A 19 11.80 17.47 1.49
C VAL A 19 12.39 18.83 1.14
N LEU A 20 11.98 19.87 1.87
CA LEU A 20 12.50 21.23 1.71
C LEU A 20 13.84 21.42 2.44
N ALA A 21 14.48 22.57 2.19
CA ALA A 21 15.79 22.91 2.77
C ALA A 21 15.83 22.90 4.31
N ASP A 22 14.69 23.13 4.95
CA ASP A 22 14.52 23.08 6.41
C ASP A 22 14.18 21.69 6.94
N GLY A 23 14.15 20.67 6.08
CA GLY A 23 13.80 19.27 6.41
C GLY A 23 12.29 18.99 6.45
N SER A 24 11.44 20.00 6.24
CA SER A 24 9.98 19.85 6.26
C SER A 24 9.41 19.25 4.97
N GLU A 25 8.20 18.69 5.04
CA GLU A 25 7.44 18.33 3.85
C GLU A 25 6.62 19.53 3.36
N PRO A 26 6.64 19.83 2.05
CA PRO A 26 5.85 20.93 1.53
C PRO A 26 4.36 20.60 1.55
N LYS A 27 3.55 21.65 1.46
CA LYS A 27 2.12 21.49 1.15
C LYS A 27 1.96 20.86 -0.25
N PRO A 28 0.91 20.06 -0.45
CA PRO A 28 0.59 19.50 -1.76
C PRO A 28 0.52 20.57 -2.86
N VAL A 29 1.00 20.21 -4.05
CA VAL A 29 0.85 21.02 -5.26
C VAL A 29 -0.34 20.52 -6.05
N TYR A 30 -1.18 21.45 -6.50
CA TYR A 30 -2.27 21.18 -7.42
C TYR A 30 -1.79 21.37 -8.85
N LEU A 31 -1.92 20.32 -9.66
CA LEU A 31 -1.59 20.30 -11.08
C LEU A 31 -2.88 20.29 -11.88
N GLU A 32 -3.08 21.30 -12.73
CA GLU A 32 -4.17 21.28 -13.71
C GLU A 32 -3.75 20.42 -14.90
N VAL A 33 -4.49 19.34 -15.15
CA VAL A 33 -4.29 18.49 -16.32
C VAL A 33 -5.33 18.87 -17.38
N GLY A 34 -4.88 19.60 -18.41
CA GLY A 34 -5.55 19.77 -19.71
C GLY A 34 -7.05 20.10 -19.67
N GLY A 35 -7.40 21.38 -19.55
CA GLY A 35 -8.68 21.97 -20.01
C GLY A 35 -10.00 21.45 -19.42
N GLY A 36 -9.98 20.44 -18.56
CA GLY A 36 -11.12 19.91 -17.81
C GLY A 36 -10.96 20.12 -16.30
N SER A 37 -12.06 20.05 -15.55
CA SER A 37 -12.09 20.38 -14.11
C SER A 37 -11.46 19.34 -13.17
N CYS A 38 -10.52 18.51 -13.63
CA CYS A 38 -9.84 17.51 -12.83
C CYS A 38 -8.39 17.92 -12.57
N GLY A 39 -8.17 18.68 -11.49
CA GLY A 39 -6.84 18.86 -10.93
C GLY A 39 -6.38 17.61 -10.19
N PHE A 40 -5.08 17.31 -10.24
CA PHE A 40 -4.44 16.27 -9.42
C PHE A 40 -3.58 16.93 -8.34
N GLU A 41 -3.69 16.42 -7.11
CA GLU A 41 -2.91 16.88 -5.97
C GLU A 41 -1.76 15.91 -5.71
N THR A 42 -0.52 16.43 -5.59
CA THR A 42 0.65 15.58 -5.32
C THR A 42 1.61 16.20 -4.31
N ARG A 43 2.28 15.32 -3.56
CA ARG A 43 3.43 15.63 -2.69
C ARG A 43 4.73 15.02 -3.21
N GLU A 44 4.70 14.44 -4.40
CA GLU A 44 5.86 13.78 -4.97
C GLU A 44 6.93 14.80 -5.34
N TRP A 45 8.19 14.43 -5.08
CA TRP A 45 9.33 15.33 -5.15
C TRP A 45 9.50 16.06 -6.49
N TRP A 46 9.19 15.38 -7.60
CA TRP A 46 9.29 15.90 -8.96
C TRP A 46 8.41 17.14 -9.19
N ALA A 47 7.32 17.30 -8.44
CA ALA A 47 6.43 18.46 -8.54
C ALA A 47 7.02 19.75 -7.91
N TYR A 48 8.13 19.62 -7.17
CA TYR A 48 8.79 20.67 -6.38
C TYR A 48 10.16 21.03 -6.96
N ASN A 49 10.20 21.37 -8.24
CA ASN A 49 11.42 21.76 -8.96
C ASN A 49 11.71 23.28 -8.93
N GLY A 50 10.81 24.09 -8.35
CA GLY A 50 10.90 25.55 -8.33
C GLY A 50 10.15 26.26 -9.47
N TRP A 51 9.61 25.52 -10.43
CA TRP A 51 8.90 26.09 -11.57
C TRP A 51 7.56 26.72 -11.14
N LEU A 52 7.13 27.78 -11.84
CA LEU A 52 5.92 28.55 -11.55
C LEU A 52 5.82 29.06 -10.09
N GLY A 53 6.96 29.34 -9.45
CA GLY A 53 7.01 29.85 -8.08
C GLY A 53 6.73 28.80 -7.00
N ARG A 54 6.73 27.51 -7.36
CA ARG A 54 6.61 26.41 -6.41
C ARG A 54 7.86 26.33 -5.51
N PRO A 55 7.75 25.76 -4.30
CA PRO A 55 8.93 25.42 -3.52
C PRO A 55 9.85 24.48 -4.30
N LYS A 56 11.17 24.67 -4.16
CA LYS A 56 12.16 23.73 -4.67
C LYS A 56 12.58 22.78 -3.54
N ALA A 57 12.35 21.48 -3.73
CA ALA A 57 12.80 20.46 -2.79
C ALA A 57 14.33 20.35 -2.82
N THR A 58 14.95 20.09 -1.68
CA THR A 58 16.40 19.83 -1.57
C THR A 58 16.69 18.36 -1.33
N GLY A 59 15.68 17.60 -0.94
CA GLY A 59 15.75 16.16 -0.76
C GLY A 59 14.43 15.48 -1.07
N ARG A 60 14.47 14.16 -1.04
CA ARG A 60 13.34 13.25 -1.23
C ARG A 60 13.38 12.18 -0.15
N ARG A 61 12.22 11.63 0.20
CA ARG A 61 12.13 10.48 1.11
C ARG A 61 10.93 9.62 0.80
N ALA A 62 10.95 8.39 1.28
CA ALA A 62 9.75 7.58 1.36
C ALA A 62 8.70 8.24 2.27
N SER A 63 7.46 8.34 1.81
CA SER A 63 6.32 8.73 2.62
C SER A 63 5.22 7.70 2.48
N CYS A 64 4.78 7.13 3.59
CA CYS A 64 3.68 6.18 3.63
C CYS A 64 2.37 6.86 4.07
N ALA A 65 1.25 6.39 3.53
CA ALA A 65 -0.11 6.81 3.88
C ALA A 65 -0.41 6.65 5.38
N CYS A 66 0.21 5.67 6.05
CA CYS A 66 0.08 5.48 7.50
C CYS A 66 0.77 6.57 8.36
N GLY A 67 1.48 7.52 7.72
CA GLY A 67 2.21 8.60 8.40
C GLY A 67 3.69 8.31 8.64
N TRP A 68 4.17 7.10 8.33
CA TRP A 68 5.60 6.79 8.41
C TRP A 68 6.41 7.55 7.35
N ARG A 69 7.66 7.88 7.69
CA ARG A 69 8.60 8.65 6.86
C ARG A 69 9.97 7.99 6.88
N GLY A 70 10.54 7.78 5.69
CA GLY A 70 11.88 7.24 5.50
C GLY A 70 12.98 8.29 5.64
N GLU A 71 14.21 7.87 5.35
CA GLU A 71 15.38 8.73 5.39
C GLU A 71 15.33 9.79 4.28
N SER A 72 15.92 10.96 4.54
CA SER A 72 15.98 12.04 3.56
C SER A 72 17.23 11.90 2.70
N HIS A 73 17.03 11.68 1.41
CA HIS A 73 18.06 11.56 0.40
C HIS A 73 18.16 12.87 -0.40
N PRO A 74 19.36 13.43 -0.65
CA PRO A 74 19.50 14.69 -1.39
C PRO A 74 19.03 14.53 -2.85
N ILE A 75 18.50 15.61 -3.42
CA ILE A 75 18.20 15.68 -4.85
C ILE A 75 19.31 16.45 -5.55
N ASP A 76 19.96 15.81 -6.52
CA ASP A 76 20.84 16.52 -7.45
C ASP A 76 20.04 16.98 -8.67
N TRP A 77 19.55 18.22 -8.61
CA TRP A 77 18.78 18.82 -9.71
C TRP A 77 19.61 19.06 -10.98
N GLU A 78 20.94 18.98 -10.93
CA GLU A 78 21.77 19.09 -12.14
C GLU A 78 21.71 17.81 -12.98
N GLN A 79 21.36 16.68 -12.37
CA GLN A 79 21.22 15.37 -13.02
C GLN A 79 19.78 15.06 -13.45
N VAL A 80 18.81 15.89 -13.03
CA VAL A 80 17.40 15.75 -13.41
C VAL A 80 17.18 16.49 -14.72
N ASP A 81 17.11 15.77 -15.83
CA ASP A 81 16.64 16.34 -17.11
C ASP A 81 15.12 16.57 -17.04
N ASP A 82 14.66 17.73 -17.53
CA ASP A 82 13.26 18.18 -17.43
C ASP A 82 12.26 17.25 -18.17
N HIS A 83 12.76 16.30 -18.96
CA HIS A 83 11.98 15.43 -19.83
C HIS A 83 11.99 13.94 -19.45
N ASP A 84 12.77 13.52 -18.45
CA ASP A 84 12.90 12.09 -18.12
C ASP A 84 12.81 11.83 -16.60
N LEU A 85 11.62 12.11 -16.05
CA LEU A 85 11.33 11.87 -14.63
C LEU A 85 11.18 10.37 -14.29
N ASP A 86 10.98 9.53 -15.30
CA ASP A 86 10.75 8.09 -15.15
C ASP A 86 12.07 7.31 -14.97
N ASP A 87 13.19 7.84 -15.46
CA ASP A 87 14.53 7.23 -15.35
C ASP A 87 15.29 7.60 -14.07
N LEU A 88 14.68 8.40 -13.19
CA LEU A 88 15.33 8.83 -11.94
C LEU A 88 15.33 7.71 -10.91
N ASP A 89 16.55 7.30 -10.52
CA ASP A 89 16.76 6.26 -9.54
C ASP A 89 16.14 6.65 -8.18
N THR A 90 15.01 6.03 -7.86
CA THR A 90 14.32 6.21 -6.58
C THR A 90 14.45 5.02 -5.63
N SER A 91 15.37 4.10 -5.93
CA SER A 91 15.57 2.83 -5.20
C SER A 91 15.76 3.05 -3.70
N ASP A 92 16.61 3.99 -3.27
CA ASP A 92 16.83 4.26 -1.83
C ASP A 92 15.52 4.52 -1.06
N ALA A 93 14.60 5.29 -1.65
CA ALA A 93 13.31 5.59 -1.03
C ALA A 93 12.33 4.41 -1.14
N TYR A 94 12.45 3.60 -2.19
CA TYR A 94 11.66 2.39 -2.32
C TYR A 94 12.09 1.35 -1.27
N ASP A 95 13.39 1.15 -1.09
CA ASP A 95 13.96 0.21 -0.11
C ASP A 95 13.58 0.61 1.32
N ASP A 96 13.69 1.90 1.64
CA ASP A 96 13.17 2.49 2.88
C ASP A 96 11.69 2.12 3.11
N TRP A 97 10.85 2.30 2.09
CA TRP A 97 9.42 1.96 2.17
C TRP A 97 9.20 0.45 2.30
N TRP A 98 9.96 -0.37 1.59
CA TRP A 98 9.85 -1.83 1.62
C TRP A 98 10.25 -2.40 2.99
N GLU A 99 11.33 -1.89 3.59
CA GLU A 99 11.70 -2.22 4.96
C GLU A 99 10.61 -1.83 5.97
N HIS A 100 9.94 -0.70 5.73
CA HIS A 100 8.78 -0.30 6.51
C HIS A 100 7.61 -1.28 6.36
N ILE A 101 7.29 -1.74 5.15
CA ILE A 101 6.25 -2.77 4.92
C ILE A 101 6.56 -4.03 5.71
N HIS A 102 7.79 -4.55 5.64
CA HIS A 102 8.17 -5.71 6.44
C HIS A 102 8.12 -5.45 7.96
N ALA A 103 8.38 -4.21 8.40
CA ALA A 103 8.24 -3.84 9.80
C ALA A 103 6.76 -3.80 10.25
N VAL A 104 5.84 -3.44 9.35
CA VAL A 104 4.39 -3.53 9.57
C VAL A 104 3.96 -4.99 9.65
N GLU A 105 4.37 -5.81 8.68
CA GLU A 105 4.10 -7.24 8.63
C GLU A 105 4.51 -7.95 9.91
N ARG A 106 5.72 -7.73 10.42
CA ARG A 106 6.20 -8.31 11.69
C ARG A 106 5.39 -7.91 12.94
N ARG A 107 4.55 -6.87 12.84
CA ARG A 107 3.69 -6.39 13.94
C ARG A 107 2.26 -6.90 13.84
N THR A 108 1.88 -7.51 12.73
CA THR A 108 0.56 -8.13 12.56
C THR A 108 0.47 -9.44 13.34
N ILE A 109 -0.73 -10.00 13.45
CA ILE A 109 -0.93 -11.31 14.04
C ILE A 109 -0.36 -12.37 13.08
N PRO A 110 0.66 -13.15 13.49
CA PRO A 110 1.20 -14.20 12.64
C PRO A 110 0.18 -15.33 12.49
N LEU A 111 0.11 -15.90 11.29
CA LEU A 111 -0.55 -17.18 11.10
C LEU A 111 0.33 -18.31 11.67
N PRO A 112 -0.28 -19.43 12.12
CA PRO A 112 0.49 -20.64 12.43
C PRO A 112 1.35 -21.06 11.23
N GLU A 113 2.60 -21.47 11.49
CA GLU A 113 3.57 -21.81 10.43
C GLU A 113 3.03 -22.87 9.45
N GLU A 114 2.32 -23.87 9.96
CA GLU A 114 1.73 -24.92 9.13
C GLU A 114 0.63 -24.38 8.20
N LEU A 115 -0.11 -23.35 8.63
CA LEU A 115 -1.13 -22.72 7.80
C LEU A 115 -0.49 -21.83 6.73
N SER A 116 0.55 -21.07 7.08
CA SER A 116 1.30 -20.26 6.11
C SER A 116 1.88 -21.15 4.99
N ALA A 117 2.56 -22.23 5.36
CA ALA A 117 3.13 -23.16 4.38
C ALA A 117 2.07 -23.83 3.49
N LEU A 118 0.88 -24.09 4.02
CA LEU A 118 -0.23 -24.64 3.23
C LEU A 118 -0.78 -23.62 2.22
N LEU A 119 -0.85 -22.34 2.60
CA LEU A 119 -1.29 -21.27 1.70
C LEU A 119 -0.28 -21.06 0.57
N GLU A 120 1.01 -21.03 0.88
CA GLU A 120 2.09 -20.95 -0.12
C GLU A 120 2.02 -22.12 -1.11
N GLN A 121 1.90 -23.36 -0.61
CA GLN A 121 1.77 -24.54 -1.48
C GLN A 121 0.49 -24.50 -2.34
N LEU A 122 -0.60 -23.97 -1.80
CA LEU A 122 -1.85 -23.83 -2.54
C LEU A 122 -1.70 -22.81 -3.68
N GLU A 123 -1.05 -21.68 -3.42
CA GLU A 123 -0.73 -20.65 -4.43
C GLU A 123 0.09 -21.24 -5.59
N GLU A 124 1.23 -21.89 -5.28
CA GLU A 124 2.06 -22.56 -6.30
C GLU A 124 1.25 -23.57 -7.14
N SER A 125 0.35 -24.31 -6.48
CA SER A 125 -0.51 -25.29 -7.15
C SER A 125 -1.55 -24.62 -8.07
N LEU A 126 -2.09 -23.48 -7.66
CA LEU A 126 -3.06 -22.71 -8.45
C LEU A 126 -2.39 -22.04 -9.64
N ASP A 127 -1.18 -21.54 -9.49
CA ASP A 127 -0.40 -20.95 -10.58
C ASP A 127 -0.09 -22.00 -11.65
N ALA A 128 0.43 -23.16 -11.25
CA ALA A 128 0.67 -24.27 -12.17
C ALA A 128 -0.64 -24.75 -12.84
N LEU A 129 -1.77 -24.73 -12.12
CA LEU A 129 -3.07 -25.07 -12.68
C LEU A 129 -3.58 -23.99 -13.65
N ALA A 130 -3.30 -22.72 -13.39
CA ALA A 130 -3.69 -21.61 -14.27
C ALA A 130 -2.97 -21.70 -15.62
N GLU A 131 -1.69 -22.09 -15.62
CA GLU A 131 -0.90 -22.32 -16.84
C GLU A 131 -1.42 -23.50 -17.67
N THR A 132 -1.83 -24.58 -17.01
CA THR A 132 -2.15 -25.86 -17.68
C THR A 132 -3.64 -26.07 -17.94
N ALA A 133 -4.51 -25.51 -17.09
CA ALA A 133 -5.97 -25.66 -17.13
C ALA A 133 -6.68 -24.44 -16.51
N PRO A 134 -6.66 -23.27 -17.16
CA PRO A 134 -7.13 -22.00 -16.58
C PRO A 134 -8.59 -22.00 -16.13
N VAL A 135 -9.48 -22.72 -16.82
CA VAL A 135 -10.90 -22.85 -16.40
C VAL A 135 -11.03 -23.68 -15.11
N ALA A 136 -10.15 -24.67 -14.90
CA ALA A 136 -10.10 -25.43 -13.65
C ALA A 136 -9.55 -24.57 -12.51
N ALA A 137 -8.54 -23.73 -12.78
CA ALA A 137 -8.02 -22.76 -11.81
C ALA A 137 -9.12 -21.78 -11.36
N LEU A 138 -9.88 -21.18 -12.30
CA LEU A 138 -11.02 -20.32 -11.95
C LEU A 138 -12.07 -21.05 -11.10
N LYS A 139 -12.34 -22.34 -11.38
CA LYS A 139 -13.24 -23.14 -10.55
C LYS A 139 -12.70 -23.35 -9.13
N ALA A 140 -11.40 -23.56 -8.99
CA ALA A 140 -10.73 -23.70 -7.69
C ALA A 140 -10.78 -22.38 -6.91
N VAL A 141 -10.48 -21.24 -7.55
CA VAL A 141 -10.61 -19.90 -6.97
C VAL A 141 -12.03 -19.67 -6.45
N ALA A 142 -13.06 -19.96 -7.24
CA ALA A 142 -14.45 -19.82 -6.80
C ALA A 142 -14.79 -20.71 -5.58
N LEU A 143 -14.15 -21.86 -5.41
CA LEU A 143 -14.28 -22.70 -4.21
C LEU A 143 -13.61 -22.05 -3.00
N LEU A 144 -12.42 -21.47 -3.19
CA LEU A 144 -11.67 -20.76 -2.15
C LEU A 144 -12.42 -19.51 -1.68
N GLU A 145 -12.95 -18.70 -2.59
CA GLU A 145 -13.75 -17.53 -2.27
C GLU A 145 -14.97 -17.88 -1.40
N ARG A 146 -15.69 -18.97 -1.74
CA ARG A 146 -16.81 -19.45 -0.92
C ARG A 146 -16.37 -19.91 0.46
N MET A 147 -15.22 -20.59 0.55
CA MET A 147 -14.66 -21.03 1.83
C MET A 147 -14.24 -19.83 2.69
N ALA A 148 -13.50 -18.89 2.10
CA ALA A 148 -13.06 -17.65 2.74
C ALA A 148 -14.24 -16.80 3.20
N GLY A 149 -15.31 -16.69 2.40
CA GLY A 149 -16.53 -15.99 2.79
C GLY A 149 -17.20 -16.59 4.03
N ARG A 150 -17.32 -17.92 4.09
CA ARG A 150 -17.92 -18.62 5.23
C ARG A 150 -17.06 -18.52 6.50
N VAL A 151 -15.76 -18.83 6.40
CA VAL A 151 -14.82 -18.75 7.55
C VAL A 151 -14.67 -17.32 8.02
N GLY A 152 -14.54 -16.36 7.09
CA GLY A 152 -14.43 -14.94 7.39
C GLY A 152 -15.66 -14.41 8.12
N LYS A 153 -16.87 -14.87 7.78
CA LYS A 153 -18.09 -14.51 8.50
C LYS A 153 -18.08 -15.00 9.95
N GLU A 154 -17.68 -16.24 10.19
CA GLU A 154 -17.54 -16.79 11.56
C GLU A 154 -16.51 -16.01 12.37
N ALA A 155 -15.34 -15.72 11.78
CA ALA A 155 -14.29 -14.91 12.42
C ALA A 155 -14.77 -13.49 12.73
N ALA A 156 -15.48 -12.84 11.80
CA ALA A 156 -16.04 -11.50 11.98
C ALA A 156 -17.06 -11.44 13.13
N TYR A 157 -17.91 -12.45 13.27
CA TYR A 157 -18.80 -12.56 14.44
C TYR A 157 -18.01 -12.75 15.75
N GLY A 158 -16.91 -13.52 15.72
CA GLY A 158 -16.01 -13.65 16.87
C GLY A 158 -15.40 -12.31 17.29
N VAL A 159 -14.81 -11.57 16.35
CA VAL A 159 -14.25 -10.23 16.59
C VAL A 159 -15.29 -9.28 17.19
N ARG A 160 -16.53 -9.31 16.68
CA ARG A 160 -17.63 -8.49 17.20
C ARG A 160 -18.08 -8.92 18.60
N ALA A 161 -18.11 -10.22 18.89
CA ALA A 161 -18.49 -10.73 20.20
C ALA A 161 -17.44 -10.40 21.27
N ASP A 162 -16.17 -10.37 20.87
CA ASP A 162 -15.02 -10.04 21.74
C ASP A 162 -14.81 -8.53 21.90
N ASP A 163 -15.65 -7.69 21.28
CA ASP A 163 -15.60 -6.22 21.33
C ASP A 163 -14.21 -5.64 20.99
N VAL A 164 -13.54 -6.25 19.98
CA VAL A 164 -12.22 -5.81 19.54
C VAL A 164 -12.32 -4.40 18.94
N SER A 165 -11.62 -3.44 19.54
CA SER A 165 -11.58 -2.07 19.03
C SER A 165 -11.01 -1.99 17.60
N GLY A 166 -11.44 -1.00 16.83
CA GLY A 166 -10.94 -0.78 15.47
C GLY A 166 -9.44 -0.52 15.40
N GLU A 167 -8.85 0.15 16.40
CA GLU A 167 -7.40 0.33 16.50
C GLU A 167 -6.66 -1.00 16.70
N ALA A 168 -7.16 -1.86 17.59
CA ALA A 168 -6.59 -3.18 17.82
C ALA A 168 -6.71 -4.07 16.58
N LEU A 169 -7.86 -4.04 15.89
CA LEU A 169 -8.09 -4.77 14.66
C LEU A 169 -7.17 -4.28 13.53
N GLY A 170 -7.06 -2.97 13.32
CA GLY A 170 -6.17 -2.38 12.32
C GLY A 170 -4.72 -2.77 12.56
N LYS A 171 -4.24 -2.64 13.80
CA LYS A 171 -2.88 -3.06 14.17
C LYS A 171 -2.66 -4.56 13.95
N ALA A 172 -3.62 -5.40 14.34
CA ALA A 172 -3.55 -6.84 14.18
C ALA A 172 -3.47 -7.28 12.71
N LEU A 173 -4.12 -6.55 11.81
CA LEU A 173 -4.15 -6.85 10.37
C LEU A 173 -3.15 -6.05 9.54
N GLY A 174 -2.41 -5.11 10.13
CA GLY A 174 -1.51 -4.21 9.40
C GLY A 174 -2.26 -3.20 8.52
N LEU A 175 -3.47 -2.82 8.90
CA LEU A 175 -4.34 -1.93 8.12
C LEU A 175 -4.65 -0.64 8.87
N SER A 176 -5.10 0.37 8.11
CA SER A 176 -5.80 1.51 8.69
C SER A 176 -7.07 1.07 9.42
N VAL A 177 -7.53 1.86 10.39
CA VAL A 177 -8.78 1.57 11.13
C VAL A 177 -9.96 1.43 10.18
N ASP A 178 -10.08 2.35 9.20
CA ASP A 178 -11.18 2.34 8.24
C ASP A 178 -11.14 1.11 7.33
N SER A 179 -9.97 0.76 6.79
CA SER A 179 -9.81 -0.44 5.95
C SER A 179 -10.06 -1.73 6.74
N ALA A 180 -9.68 -1.77 8.02
CA ALA A 180 -9.92 -2.90 8.90
C ALA A 180 -11.42 -3.06 9.22
N GLN A 181 -12.12 -1.95 9.50
CA GLN A 181 -13.57 -1.95 9.70
C GLN A 181 -14.32 -2.34 8.43
N GLU A 182 -13.94 -1.80 7.27
CA GLU A 182 -14.55 -2.18 6.00
C GLU A 182 -14.39 -3.69 5.72
N ARG A 183 -13.21 -4.25 6.01
CA ARG A 183 -12.95 -5.69 5.87
C ARG A 183 -13.82 -6.52 6.83
N LEU A 184 -13.96 -6.09 8.08
CA LEU A 184 -14.84 -6.73 9.06
C LEU A 184 -16.30 -6.70 8.60
N ASP A 185 -16.78 -5.52 8.21
CA ASP A 185 -18.15 -5.31 7.74
C ASP A 185 -18.45 -6.13 6.49
N ARG A 186 -17.52 -6.22 5.54
CA ARG A 186 -17.67 -7.06 4.36
C ARG A 186 -17.98 -8.52 4.73
N HIS A 187 -17.28 -9.08 5.70
CA HIS A 187 -17.52 -10.45 6.16
C HIS A 187 -18.80 -10.61 6.97
N LEU A 188 -19.24 -9.58 7.71
CA LEU A 188 -20.53 -9.59 8.40
C LEU A 188 -21.72 -9.57 7.43
N HIS A 189 -21.59 -8.85 6.31
CA HIS A 189 -22.67 -8.61 5.35
C HIS A 189 -22.65 -9.55 4.13
N THR A 190 -21.65 -10.40 3.99
CA THR A 190 -21.62 -11.40 2.91
C THR A 190 -22.81 -12.36 3.07
N SER A 191 -23.75 -12.26 2.12
CA SER A 191 -24.92 -13.12 1.98
C SER A 191 -24.60 -14.17 0.92
N HIS A 192 -24.77 -15.45 1.27
CA HIS A 192 -24.58 -16.59 0.35
C HIS A 192 -25.69 -16.67 -0.69
#